data_AF-A0A923NQC2-F1
#
_entry.id   AF-A0A923NQC2-F1
#
_cell.length_a   1.000
_cell.length_b   1.000
_cell.length_c   1.000
_cell.angle_alpha   90.00
_cell.angle_beta   90.00
_cell.angle_gamma   90.00
#
_symmetry.space_group_name_H-M   'P 1'
#
loop_
_entity.id
_entity.type
_entity.pdbx_description
1 polymer ?
#
loop_
_entity_poly.entity_id
_entity_poly.type
_entity_poly.pdbx_seq_one_letter_code
_entity_poly.pdbx_strand_id
1 'polypeptide(L)'
;MNFKLFVLIFVVVAIFAINIGYRLYVKYILKYCGKEIFSTYHPKRKYKLSVFCGKIVLILAIAVTHFTNFSLFIRIVLNCCYILADYIITREYFFTKDSGIYENGIIQRSVFIKIDDIVTFPVLNLPKEEQENYPDYTLSVATKSKGNIDLIYKDKAERDFVVRKLTEIGIVKK
;
A
#
# COMPACT_ATOMS: atom_id res chain seq x y z
N MET A 1 1.72 -2.62 39.30
CA MET A 1 1.10 -2.35 37.98
C MET A 1 0.77 -3.69 37.33
N ASN A 2 -0.50 -3.97 37.00
CA ASN A 2 -0.91 -5.25 36.42
C ASN A 2 -0.18 -5.49 35.09
N PHE A 3 0.51 -6.63 34.94
CA PHE A 3 1.23 -7.00 33.70
C PHE A 3 0.32 -6.89 32.46
N LYS A 4 -0.97 -7.21 32.60
CA LYS A 4 -2.00 -7.03 31.57
C LYS A 4 -2.15 -5.57 31.09
N LEU A 5 -2.07 -4.61 32.02
CA LEU A 5 -2.17 -3.18 31.71
C LEU A 5 -0.91 -2.69 30.99
N PHE A 6 0.26 -3.15 31.41
CA PHE A 6 1.53 -2.83 30.75
C PHE A 6 1.55 -3.29 29.29
N VAL A 7 1.13 -4.53 29.02
CA VAL A 7 1.05 -5.07 27.66
C VAL A 7 0.06 -4.28 26.80
N LEU A 8 -1.09 -3.89 27.34
CA LEU A 8 -2.06 -3.05 26.63
C LEU A 8 -1.47 -1.68 26.27
N ILE A 9 -0.82 -1.02 27.22
CA ILE A 9 -0.16 0.28 26.99
C ILE A 9 0.88 0.14 25.87
N PHE A 10 1.70 -0.92 25.90
CA PHE A 10 2.68 -1.17 24.85
C PHE A 10 2.05 -1.29 23.46
N VAL A 11 0.96 -2.05 23.33
CA VAL A 11 0.25 -2.22 22.04
C VAL A 11 -0.29 -0.89 21.54
N VAL A 12 -0.92 -0.10 22.42
CA VAL A 12 -1.46 1.22 22.05
C VAL A 12 -0.34 2.16 21.61
N VAL A 13 0.79 2.20 22.33
CA VAL A 13 1.95 3.01 21.97
C VAL A 13 2.56 2.55 20.63
N ALA A 14 2.68 1.24 20.39
CA ALA A 14 3.18 0.70 19.13
C ALA A 14 2.29 1.08 17.95
N ILE A 15 0.97 0.92 18.08
CA ILE A 15 -0.02 1.36 17.08
C ILE A 15 0.12 2.87 16.82
N PHE A 16 0.21 3.68 17.87
CA PHE A 16 0.37 5.12 17.73
C PHE A 16 1.66 5.51 17.00
N ALA A 17 2.79 4.88 17.36
CA ALA A 17 4.07 5.07 16.70
C ALA A 17 4.02 4.69 15.22
N ILE A 18 3.34 3.59 14.85
CA ILE A 18 3.13 3.20 13.45
C ILE A 18 2.33 4.27 12.71
N ASN A 19 1.21 4.74 13.27
CA ASN A 19 0.36 5.74 12.61
C ASN A 19 1.10 7.07 12.37
N ILE A 20 1.90 7.54 13.34
CA ILE A 20 2.73 8.74 13.18
C ILE A 20 3.85 8.50 12.18
N GLY A 21 4.60 7.40 12.35
CA GLY A 21 5.74 7.06 11.49
C GLY A 21 5.32 6.95 10.03
N TYR A 22 4.19 6.29 9.76
CA TYR A 22 3.67 6.14 8.41
C TYR A 22 3.25 7.48 7.78
N ARG A 23 2.62 8.36 8.56
CA ARG A 23 2.26 9.69 8.11
C ARG A 23 3.48 10.51 7.70
N LEU A 24 4.57 10.42 8.47
CA LEU A 24 5.83 11.09 8.16
C LEU A 24 6.49 10.47 6.92
N TYR A 25 6.48 9.14 6.83
CA TYR A 25 7.01 8.39 5.69
C TYR A 25 6.31 8.76 4.37
N VAL A 26 4.98 8.82 4.34
CA VAL A 26 4.25 9.23 3.14
C VAL A 26 4.52 10.68 2.79
N LYS A 27 4.57 11.60 3.77
CA LYS A 27 4.98 12.99 3.50
C LYS A 27 6.37 13.09 2.87
N TYR A 28 7.32 12.28 3.35
CA TYR A 28 8.66 12.22 2.79
C TYR A 28 8.65 11.70 1.35
N ILE A 29 7.90 10.63 1.08
CA ILE A 29 7.74 10.09 -0.28
C ILE A 29 7.11 11.11 -1.21
N LEU A 30 6.03 11.79 -0.81
CA LEU A 30 5.38 12.80 -1.64
C LEU A 30 6.31 13.97 -1.96
N LYS A 31 7.13 14.37 -0.98
CA LYS A 31 8.16 15.39 -1.21
C LYS A 31 9.21 14.92 -2.21
N TYR A 32 9.58 13.64 -2.19
CA TYR A 32 10.51 13.04 -3.15
C TYR A 32 9.89 12.92 -4.55
N CYS A 33 8.65 12.46 -4.63
CA CYS A 33 7.91 12.21 -5.88
C CYS A 33 7.79 13.46 -6.76
N GLY A 34 7.71 14.65 -6.17
CA GLY A 34 7.57 15.90 -6.90
C GLY A 34 6.13 16.14 -7.34
N LYS A 35 5.95 16.74 -8.52
CA LYS A 35 4.61 17.08 -9.03
C LYS A 35 3.86 15.83 -9.48
N GLU A 36 2.57 15.78 -9.18
CA GLU A 36 1.66 14.76 -9.70
C GLU A 36 1.41 15.03 -11.19
N ILE A 37 1.72 14.04 -12.03
CA ILE A 37 1.50 14.07 -13.48
C ILE A 37 0.13 13.50 -13.79
N PHE A 38 -0.24 12.42 -13.12
CA PHE A 38 -1.52 11.75 -13.32
C PHE A 38 -2.03 11.11 -12.02
N SER A 39 -3.29 11.37 -11.70
CA SER A 39 -3.98 10.73 -10.60
C SER A 39 -4.67 9.45 -11.09
N THR A 40 -4.28 8.30 -10.55
CA THR A 40 -5.00 7.05 -10.82
C THR A 40 -6.36 7.03 -10.11
N TYR A 41 -7.36 6.49 -10.78
CA TYR A 41 -8.69 6.31 -10.25
C TYR A 41 -8.70 5.28 -9.13
N HIS A 42 -9.12 5.73 -7.94
CA HIS A 42 -9.50 4.83 -6.87
C HIS A 42 -10.87 5.22 -6.32
N PRO A 43 -11.75 4.25 -6.02
CA PRO A 43 -13.00 4.50 -5.34
C PRO A 43 -12.73 4.90 -3.87
N LYS A 44 -12.33 6.17 -3.68
CA LYS A 44 -11.91 6.75 -2.40
C LYS A 44 -12.94 6.53 -1.29
N ARG A 45 -14.23 6.41 -1.62
CA ARG A 45 -15.33 6.27 -0.65
C ARG A 45 -15.49 4.85 -0.09
N LYS A 46 -15.51 3.81 -0.95
CA LYS A 46 -15.66 2.40 -0.51
C LYS A 46 -14.46 1.98 0.33
N TYR A 47 -13.27 2.44 -0.06
CA TYR A 47 -12.02 2.12 0.60
C TYR A 47 -11.86 2.81 1.97
N LYS A 48 -12.27 4.08 2.09
CA LYS A 48 -12.30 4.75 3.40
C LYS A 48 -13.21 4.05 4.41
N LEU A 49 -14.34 3.53 3.93
CA LEU A 49 -15.27 2.79 4.78
C LEU A 49 -14.67 1.46 5.24
N SER A 50 -14.00 0.70 4.36
CA SER A 50 -13.36 -0.57 4.74
C SER A 50 -12.22 -0.36 5.74
N VAL A 51 -11.40 0.68 5.58
CA VAL A 51 -10.36 1.06 6.54
C VAL A 51 -10.97 1.41 7.90
N PHE A 52 -12.05 2.22 7.90
CA PHE A 52 -12.73 2.61 9.13
C PHE A 52 -13.32 1.40 9.86
N CYS A 53 -14.02 0.51 9.15
CA CYS A 53 -14.52 -0.74 9.72
C CYS A 53 -13.37 -1.62 10.26
N GLY A 54 -12.26 -1.73 9.53
CA GLY A 54 -11.08 -2.48 9.97
C GLY A 54 -10.49 -1.96 11.29
N LYS A 55 -10.39 -0.64 11.45
CA LYS A 55 -9.92 -0.01 12.71
C LYS A 55 -10.89 -0.27 13.87
N ILE A 56 -12.20 -0.22 13.65
CA ILE A 56 -13.19 -0.55 14.68
C ILE A 56 -13.05 -2.01 15.12
N VAL A 57 -12.98 -2.95 14.16
CA VAL A 57 -12.81 -4.38 14.45
C VAL A 57 -11.52 -4.63 15.23
N LEU A 58 -10.43 -3.95 14.87
CA LEU A 58 -9.16 -4.04 15.59
C LEU A 58 -9.28 -3.59 17.05
N ILE A 59 -9.92 -2.45 17.31
CA ILE A 59 -10.15 -1.94 18.67
C ILE A 59 -11.00 -2.93 19.48
N LEU A 60 -12.07 -3.45 18.88
CA LEU A 60 -12.92 -4.46 19.52
C LEU A 60 -12.13 -5.74 19.83
N ALA A 61 -11.28 -6.21 18.92
CA ALA A 61 -10.45 -7.40 19.12
C ALA A 61 -9.45 -7.21 20.27
N ILE A 62 -8.81 -6.04 20.36
CA ILE A 62 -7.92 -5.69 21.48
C ILE A 62 -8.70 -5.68 22.79
N ALA A 63 -9.90 -5.09 22.82
CA ALA A 63 -10.76 -5.06 23.99
C ALA A 63 -11.15 -6.47 24.44
N VAL A 64 -11.62 -7.33 23.52
CA VAL A 64 -11.97 -8.73 23.81
C VAL A 64 -10.78 -9.46 24.42
N THR A 65 -9.59 -9.35 23.81
CA THR A 65 -8.37 -9.99 24.34
C THR A 65 -7.97 -9.46 25.72
N HIS A 66 -8.30 -8.21 26.05
CA HIS A 66 -8.08 -7.66 27.37
C HIS A 66 -9.03 -8.27 28.42
N PHE A 67 -10.33 -8.34 28.12
CA PHE A 67 -11.36 -8.83 29.04
C PHE A 67 -11.42 -10.36 29.16
N THR A 68 -11.00 -11.09 28.14
CA THR A 68 -10.95 -12.56 28.18
C THR A 68 -9.70 -13.06 28.91
N ASN A 69 -9.82 -14.17 29.66
CA ASN A 69 -8.71 -14.81 30.37
C ASN A 69 -7.91 -15.78 29.49
N PHE A 70 -7.21 -15.25 28.49
CA PHE A 70 -6.22 -16.03 27.73
C PHE A 70 -4.92 -16.27 28.50
N SER A 71 -4.22 -17.36 28.17
CA SER A 71 -2.85 -17.60 28.62
C SER A 71 -1.91 -16.49 28.14
N LEU A 72 -0.80 -16.30 28.85
CA LEU A 72 0.16 -15.22 28.57
C LEU A 72 0.73 -15.31 27.15
N PHE A 73 1.07 -16.51 26.69
CA PHE A 73 1.57 -16.76 25.34
C PHE A 73 0.55 -16.33 24.27
N ILE A 74 -0.71 -16.76 24.39
CA ILE A 74 -1.77 -16.42 23.42
C ILE A 74 -1.97 -14.91 23.34
N ARG A 75 -1.93 -14.21 24.48
CA ARG A 75 -2.05 -12.75 24.51
C ARG A 75 -0.93 -12.07 23.73
N ILE A 76 0.32 -12.49 23.92
CA ILE A 76 1.46 -11.90 23.22
C ILE A 76 1.30 -12.09 21.71
N VAL A 77 0.96 -13.31 21.26
CA VAL A 77 0.74 -13.60 19.84
C VAL A 77 -0.38 -12.73 19.26
N LEU A 78 -1.53 -12.66 19.93
CA LEU A 78 -2.66 -11.83 19.48
C LEU A 78 -2.29 -10.34 19.39
N ASN A 79 -1.55 -9.83 20.38
CA ASN A 79 -1.07 -8.45 20.38
C ASN A 79 -0.11 -8.16 19.21
N CYS A 80 0.80 -9.07 18.89
CA CYS A 80 1.63 -8.96 17.69
C CYS A 80 0.79 -8.96 16.41
N CYS A 81 -0.23 -9.81 16.33
CA CYS A 81 -1.17 -9.82 15.20
C CYS A 81 -1.93 -8.50 15.08
N TYR A 82 -2.33 -7.87 16.19
CA TYR A 82 -3.00 -6.57 16.17
C TYR A 82 -2.11 -5.45 15.66
N ILE A 83 -0.85 -5.43 16.08
CA ILE A 83 0.14 -4.46 15.59
C ILE A 83 0.37 -4.65 14.08
N LEU A 84 0.48 -5.90 13.61
CA LEU A 84 0.65 -6.20 12.19
C LEU A 84 -0.59 -5.81 11.37
N ALA A 85 -1.79 -6.12 11.87
CA ALA A 85 -3.04 -5.73 11.24
C ALA A 85 -3.16 -4.20 11.14
N ASP A 86 -2.81 -3.47 12.21
CA ASP A 86 -2.76 -2.01 12.18
C ASP A 86 -1.81 -1.49 11.12
N TYR A 87 -0.60 -2.07 11.04
CA TYR A 87 0.40 -1.70 10.04
C TYR A 87 -0.14 -1.85 8.61
N ILE A 88 -0.79 -2.97 8.29
CA ILE A 88 -1.36 -3.21 6.96
C ILE A 88 -2.45 -2.17 6.64
N ILE A 89 -3.39 -1.97 7.56
CA ILE A 89 -4.50 -1.01 7.37
C ILE A 89 -3.97 0.41 7.22
N THR A 90 -3.03 0.82 8.08
CA THR A 90 -2.41 2.14 8.06
C THR A 90 -1.64 2.39 6.77
N ARG A 91 -0.84 1.41 6.35
CA ARG A 91 -0.09 1.47 5.09
C ARG A 91 -0.99 1.75 3.90
N GLU A 92 -2.05 0.97 3.81
CA GLU A 92 -2.93 1.01 2.66
C GLU A 92 -3.82 2.27 2.68
N TYR A 93 -4.22 2.74 3.85
CA TYR A 93 -4.93 4.02 4.02
C TYR A 93 -4.14 5.22 3.50
N PHE A 94 -2.89 5.36 3.94
CA PHE A 94 -2.10 6.55 3.63
C PHE A 94 -1.72 6.60 2.15
N PHE A 95 -1.27 5.49 1.57
CA PHE A 95 -0.85 5.53 0.18
C PHE A 95 -2.01 5.55 -0.84
N THR A 96 -3.16 4.94 -0.54
CA THR A 96 -4.28 4.88 -1.51
C THR A 96 -4.84 6.27 -1.84
N LYS A 97 -4.72 7.24 -0.93
CA LYS A 97 -5.15 8.62 -1.19
C LYS A 97 -4.29 9.28 -2.27
N ASP A 98 -3.02 8.93 -2.30
CA ASP A 98 -1.98 9.58 -3.09
C ASP A 98 -1.47 8.64 -4.21
N SER A 99 -2.31 7.70 -4.65
CA SER A 99 -1.98 6.87 -5.81
C SER A 99 -1.99 7.69 -7.09
N GLY A 100 -0.87 7.69 -7.79
CA GLY A 100 -0.69 8.38 -9.04
C GLY A 100 0.73 8.21 -9.58
N ILE A 101 0.94 8.79 -10.75
CA ILE A 101 2.24 8.89 -11.39
C ILE A 101 2.76 10.29 -11.11
N TYR A 102 3.96 10.35 -10.56
CA TYR A 102 4.69 11.56 -10.23
C TYR A 102 5.98 11.61 -11.05
N GLU A 103 6.63 12.77 -11.05
CA GLU A 103 7.89 13.01 -11.77
C GLU A 103 8.98 11.99 -11.40
N ASN A 104 9.14 11.71 -10.10
CA ASN A 104 10.23 10.85 -9.61
C ASN A 104 9.76 9.49 -9.09
N GLY A 105 8.47 9.17 -9.18
CA GLY A 105 7.98 7.85 -8.79
C GLY A 105 6.52 7.57 -9.12
N ILE A 106 6.16 6.30 -8.98
CA ILE A 106 4.80 5.79 -9.10
C ILE A 106 4.36 5.36 -7.72
N ILE A 107 3.22 5.89 -7.27
CA ILE A 107 2.53 5.44 -6.06
C ILE A 107 1.26 4.73 -6.51
N GLN A 108 1.08 3.47 -6.09
CA GLN A 108 -0.14 2.74 -6.39
C GLN A 108 -0.51 1.85 -5.22
N ARG A 109 -1.64 2.18 -4.58
CA ARG A 109 -2.09 1.55 -3.33
C ARG A 109 -0.92 1.50 -2.35
N SER A 110 -0.64 0.38 -1.70
CA SER A 110 0.42 0.25 -0.70
C SER A 110 1.86 0.25 -1.25
N VAL A 111 2.07 0.51 -2.54
CA VAL A 111 3.37 0.39 -3.20
C VAL A 111 3.87 1.74 -3.71
N PHE A 112 5.14 2.01 -3.44
CA PHE A 112 5.90 3.11 -4.02
C PHE A 112 7.08 2.52 -4.82
N ILE A 113 7.20 2.97 -6.08
CA ILE A 113 8.25 2.61 -7.02
C ILE A 113 8.92 3.90 -7.47
N LYS A 114 10.24 4.00 -7.36
CA LYS A 114 10.98 5.14 -7.90
C LYS A 114 11.21 4.95 -9.39
N ILE A 115 11.19 6.03 -10.18
CA ILE A 115 11.41 5.91 -11.63
C ILE A 115 12.80 5.36 -11.96
N ASP A 116 13.83 5.74 -11.22
CA ASP A 116 15.21 5.25 -11.38
C ASP A 116 15.42 3.77 -11.03
N ASP A 117 14.47 3.20 -10.28
CA ASP A 117 14.44 1.79 -9.91
C ASP A 117 13.74 0.91 -10.96
N ILE A 118 13.00 1.51 -11.90
CA ILE A 118 12.33 0.77 -12.97
C ILE A 118 13.37 0.29 -13.98
N VAL A 119 13.40 -1.01 -14.23
CA VAL A 119 14.26 -1.64 -15.24
C VAL A 119 13.51 -1.77 -16.55
N THR A 120 12.31 -2.34 -16.51
CA THR A 120 11.50 -2.60 -17.70
C THR A 120 10.05 -2.91 -17.34
N PHE A 121 9.19 -2.99 -18.36
CA PHE A 121 7.81 -3.43 -18.26
C PHE A 121 7.70 -4.79 -18.96
N PRO A 122 7.90 -5.91 -18.24
CA PRO A 122 8.11 -7.22 -18.87
C PRO A 122 6.97 -7.64 -19.80
N VAL A 123 5.72 -7.43 -19.39
CA VAL A 123 4.55 -7.78 -20.21
C VAL A 123 4.46 -6.92 -21.47
N LEU A 124 4.84 -5.64 -21.41
CA LEU A 124 4.81 -4.78 -22.60
C LEU A 124 5.85 -5.17 -23.65
N ASN A 125 6.90 -5.90 -23.26
CA ASN A 125 7.96 -6.37 -24.16
C ASN A 125 7.62 -7.70 -24.84
N LEU A 126 6.55 -8.39 -24.42
CA LEU A 126 6.12 -9.65 -25.06
C LEU A 126 5.42 -9.39 -26.39
N PRO A 127 5.41 -10.37 -27.33
CA PRO A 127 4.55 -10.32 -28.50
C PRO A 127 3.08 -10.09 -28.11
N LYS A 128 2.32 -9.35 -28.93
CA LYS A 128 0.92 -8.99 -28.61
C LYS A 128 0.05 -10.20 -28.30
N GLU A 129 0.27 -11.31 -28.99
CA GLU A 129 -0.43 -12.58 -28.80
C GLU A 129 -0.22 -13.16 -27.39
N GLU A 130 1.00 -13.02 -26.84
CA GLU A 130 1.31 -13.48 -25.49
C GLU A 130 0.82 -12.51 -24.42
N GLN A 131 0.70 -11.21 -24.74
CA GLN A 131 0.14 -10.21 -23.82
C GLN A 131 -1.33 -10.48 -23.48
N GLU A 132 -2.08 -11.13 -24.37
CA GLU A 132 -3.49 -11.48 -24.14
C GLU A 132 -3.68 -12.50 -23.00
N ASN A 133 -2.62 -13.23 -22.63
CA ASN A 133 -2.65 -14.16 -21.49
C ASN A 133 -2.58 -13.44 -20.13
N TYR A 134 -2.32 -12.13 -20.11
CA TYR A 134 -2.20 -11.34 -18.88
C TYR A 134 -3.45 -10.49 -18.65
N PRO A 135 -3.84 -10.24 -17.37
CA PRO A 135 -4.98 -9.39 -17.07
C PRO A 135 -4.79 -7.99 -17.66
N ASP A 136 -5.73 -7.57 -18.50
CA ASP A 136 -5.63 -6.34 -19.29
C ASP A 136 -5.66 -5.04 -18.45
N TYR A 137 -6.15 -5.13 -17.21
CA TYR A 137 -6.15 -4.07 -16.19
C TYR A 137 -4.87 -4.01 -15.34
N THR A 138 -3.86 -4.83 -15.64
CA THR A 138 -2.59 -4.86 -14.89
C THR A 138 -1.40 -4.38 -15.72
N LEU A 139 -0.42 -3.78 -15.06
CA LEU A 139 0.87 -3.44 -15.64
C LEU A 139 1.98 -3.97 -14.73
N SER A 140 2.68 -4.99 -15.19
CA SER A 140 3.87 -5.51 -14.50
C SER A 140 5.06 -4.57 -14.70
N VAL A 141 5.76 -4.27 -13.61
CA VAL A 141 6.95 -3.42 -13.58
C VAL A 141 8.09 -4.20 -12.94
N ALA A 142 9.17 -4.40 -13.67
CA ALA A 142 10.40 -4.98 -13.13
C ALA A 142 11.25 -3.88 -12.49
N THR A 143 11.61 -4.06 -11.23
CA THR A 143 12.41 -3.12 -10.44
C THR A 143 13.76 -3.73 -10.06
N LYS A 144 14.79 -2.91 -9.87
CA LYS A 144 16.12 -3.39 -9.42
C LYS A 144 16.04 -3.90 -7.98
N SER A 145 15.25 -3.23 -7.15
CA SER A 145 15.24 -3.48 -5.69
C SER A 145 14.20 -4.50 -5.21
N LYS A 146 13.04 -4.63 -5.88
CA LYS A 146 11.88 -5.40 -5.38
C LYS A 146 11.40 -6.49 -6.35
N GLY A 147 12.11 -6.71 -7.46
CA GLY A 147 11.69 -7.66 -8.49
C GLY A 147 10.46 -7.16 -9.27
N ASN A 148 9.57 -8.07 -9.66
CA ASN A 148 8.39 -7.75 -10.45
C ASN A 148 7.22 -7.33 -9.54
N ILE A 149 6.61 -6.19 -9.87
CA ILE A 149 5.47 -5.63 -9.16
C ILE A 149 4.33 -5.43 -10.16
N ASP A 150 3.14 -5.94 -9.83
CA ASP A 150 1.95 -5.73 -10.64
C ASP A 150 1.15 -4.51 -10.16
N LEU A 151 1.01 -3.53 -11.04
CA LEU A 151 0.18 -2.35 -10.84
C LEU A 151 -1.24 -2.62 -11.35
N ILE A 152 -2.23 -2.55 -10.45
CA ILE A 152 -3.63 -2.88 -10.75
C ILE A 152 -4.43 -1.59 -10.98
N TYR A 153 -4.97 -1.42 -12.18
CA TYR A 153 -5.84 -0.31 -12.58
C TYR A 153 -7.32 -0.70 -12.55
N LYS A 154 -8.20 0.28 -12.74
CA LYS A 154 -9.65 0.07 -12.78
C LYS A 154 -10.07 -0.75 -13.99
N ASP A 155 -9.50 -0.45 -15.15
CA ASP A 155 -9.82 -1.05 -16.44
C ASP A 155 -8.63 -0.93 -17.41
N LYS A 156 -8.74 -1.61 -18.55
CA LYS A 156 -7.75 -1.57 -19.63
C LYS A 156 -7.52 -0.15 -20.14
N ALA A 157 -8.55 0.69 -20.20
CA ALA A 157 -8.44 2.05 -20.73
C ALA A 157 -7.56 2.93 -19.83
N GLU A 158 -7.71 2.82 -18.50
CA GLU A 158 -6.84 3.50 -17.55
C GLU A 158 -5.40 2.99 -17.66
N ARG A 159 -5.20 1.67 -17.76
CA ARG A 159 -3.86 1.09 -17.94
C ARG A 159 -3.20 1.61 -19.21
N ASP A 160 -3.90 1.59 -20.34
CA ASP A 160 -3.36 2.04 -21.63
C ASP A 160 -3.07 3.55 -21.63
N PHE A 161 -3.89 4.34 -20.94
CA PHE A 161 -3.62 5.76 -20.72
C PHE A 161 -2.33 5.97 -19.92
N VAL A 162 -2.12 5.20 -18.86
CA VAL A 162 -0.90 5.24 -18.04
C VAL A 162 0.33 4.86 -18.87
N VAL A 163 0.28 3.76 -19.62
CA VAL A 163 1.38 3.32 -20.50
C VAL A 163 1.73 4.41 -21.51
N ARG A 164 0.73 5.05 -22.12
CA ARG A 164 0.95 6.17 -23.04
C ARG A 164 1.67 7.33 -22.33
N LYS A 165 1.24 7.71 -21.12
CA LYS A 165 1.88 8.78 -20.36
C LYS A 165 3.32 8.45 -19.99
N LEU A 166 3.59 7.22 -19.55
CA LEU A 166 4.95 6.77 -19.25
C LEU A 166 5.84 6.74 -20.49
N THR A 167 5.28 6.50 -21.68
CA THR A 167 5.99 6.61 -22.97
C THR A 167 6.29 8.07 -23.31
N GLU A 168 5.33 8.98 -23.12
CA GLU A 168 5.50 10.43 -23.36
C GLU A 168 6.61 11.05 -22.48
N ILE A 169 6.79 10.53 -21.26
CA ILE A 169 7.83 10.99 -20.31
C ILE A 169 9.17 10.24 -20.53
N GLY A 170 9.22 9.29 -21.47
CA GLY A 170 10.44 8.54 -21.81
C GLY A 170 10.82 7.44 -20.82
N ILE A 171 9.91 7.06 -19.92
CA ILE A 171 10.12 5.98 -18.94
C ILE A 171 9.92 4.62 -19.59
N VAL A 172 8.90 4.49 -20.44
CA VAL A 172 8.71 3.32 -21.32
C VAL A 172 9.38 3.63 -22.65
N LYS A 173 10.39 2.86 -23.03
CA LYS A 173 10.96 2.91 -24.38
C LYS A 173 10.19 1.91 -25.24
N LYS A 174 9.56 2.41 -26.31
CA LYS A 174 9.01 1.57 -27.38
C LYS A 174 10.12 1.15 -28.33
#